data_AF-A0A401Q285-F1
#
_entry.id   AF-A0A401Q285-F1
#
_cell.length_a   1.000
_cell.length_b   1.000
_cell.length_c   1.000
_cell.angle_alpha   90.00
_cell.angle_beta   90.00
_cell.angle_gamma   90.00
#
_symmetry.space_group_name_H-M   'P 1'
#
loop_
_entity.id
_entity.type
_entity.pdbx_description
1 polymer ?
#
loop_
_entity_poly.entity_id
_entity_poly.type
_entity_poly.pdbx_seq_one_letter_code
_entity_poly.pdbx_strand_id
1 'polypeptide(L)'
;SLPSDVTMAIFAVGAQSTEGWDFLFEKYRNSLFNSEKSKISVALTISKNTEKLQWLMDQGLKGDIVKTQDLPSIVISVSKNPTGYHLAWEFLMKNWDKLIEKFELGSPSIAYTVTGITSQYSTRLKLQEVQRFFESLKDNGSQLRCVQQAVETIEENIRWMDKNFDKISTWLENLESVQ
;
A
#
# COMPACT_ATOMS: atom_id res chain seq x y z
N SER A 1 -18.22 10.22 -22.65
CA SER A 1 -17.15 9.35 -22.10
C SER A 1 -16.07 10.24 -21.51
N LEU A 2 -15.42 9.84 -20.41
CA LEU A 2 -14.25 10.57 -19.90
C LEU A 2 -13.02 10.26 -20.75
N PRO A 3 -12.14 11.23 -21.04
CA PRO A 3 -10.88 10.94 -21.73
C PRO A 3 -10.02 10.00 -20.87
N SER A 4 -9.38 9.01 -21.50
CA SER A 4 -8.62 7.94 -20.82
C SER A 4 -7.52 8.48 -19.90
N ASP A 5 -6.94 9.61 -20.30
CA ASP A 5 -5.69 10.16 -19.77
C ASP A 5 -5.92 10.93 -18.46
N VAL A 6 -7.13 11.46 -18.27
CA VAL A 6 -7.51 12.21 -17.06
C VAL A 6 -8.43 11.42 -16.14
N THR A 7 -8.99 10.30 -16.61
CA THR A 7 -9.94 9.47 -15.85
C THR A 7 -9.43 9.13 -14.44
N MET A 8 -8.16 8.79 -14.28
CA MET A 8 -7.60 8.44 -12.97
C MET A 8 -7.60 9.63 -11.99
N ALA A 9 -7.21 10.82 -12.46
CA ALA A 9 -7.22 12.02 -11.65
C ALA A 9 -8.66 12.41 -11.23
N ILE A 10 -9.61 12.30 -12.15
CA ILE A 10 -11.03 12.56 -11.87
C ILE A 10 -11.56 11.59 -10.81
N PHE A 11 -11.27 10.29 -10.95
CA PHE A 11 -11.69 9.30 -9.95
C PHE A 11 -11.01 9.54 -8.60
N ALA A 12 -9.72 9.87 -8.57
CA ALA A 12 -8.99 10.13 -7.33
C ALA A 12 -9.58 11.31 -6.55
N VAL A 13 -9.96 12.40 -7.25
CA VAL A 13 -10.62 13.57 -6.65
C VAL A 13 -12.04 13.22 -6.19
N GLY A 14 -12.82 12.49 -7.01
CA GLY A 14 -14.18 12.07 -6.66
C GLY A 14 -14.22 11.19 -5.40
N ALA A 15 -13.26 10.27 -5.27
CA ALA A 15 -13.13 9.33 -4.14
C ALA A 15 -12.78 10.01 -2.80
N GLN A 16 -12.48 11.31 -2.78
CA GLN A 16 -12.25 12.06 -1.54
C GLN A 16 -13.54 12.33 -0.76
N SER A 17 -14.69 12.39 -1.44
CA SER A 17 -16.00 12.51 -0.80
C SER A 17 -16.60 11.13 -0.50
N THR A 18 -17.44 11.04 0.53
CA THR A 18 -18.13 9.79 0.86
C THR A 18 -19.01 9.34 -0.31
N GLU A 19 -19.80 10.26 -0.85
CA GLU A 19 -20.74 10.02 -1.95
C GLU A 19 -20.01 9.64 -3.24
N GLY A 20 -18.93 10.35 -3.58
CA GLY A 20 -18.14 10.04 -4.77
C GLY A 20 -17.40 8.72 -4.66
N TRP A 21 -16.92 8.35 -3.46
CA TRP A 21 -16.36 7.03 -3.22
C TRP A 21 -17.42 5.93 -3.39
N ASP A 22 -18.62 6.10 -2.81
CA ASP A 22 -19.70 5.11 -2.90
C ASP A 22 -20.16 4.95 -4.35
N PHE A 23 -20.28 6.06 -5.08
CA PHE A 23 -20.58 6.06 -6.51
C PHE A 23 -19.51 5.29 -7.32
N LEU A 24 -18.22 5.58 -7.07
CA LEU A 24 -17.12 4.88 -7.74
C LEU A 24 -17.12 3.40 -7.39
N PHE A 25 -17.38 3.04 -6.14
CA PHE A 25 -17.44 1.64 -5.73
C PHE A 25 -18.60 0.88 -6.39
N GLU A 26 -19.78 1.49 -6.48
CA GLU A 26 -20.90 0.93 -7.24
C GLU A 26 -20.54 0.79 -8.74
N LYS A 27 -19.81 1.75 -9.30
CA LYS A 27 -19.29 1.63 -10.67
C LYS A 27 -18.28 0.48 -10.81
N TYR A 28 -17.40 0.29 -9.83
CA TYR A 28 -16.47 -0.85 -9.78
C TYR A 28 -17.23 -2.17 -9.80
N ARG A 29 -18.29 -2.31 -9.00
CA ARG A 29 -19.10 -3.55 -8.94
C ARG A 29 -19.75 -3.87 -10.29
N ASN A 30 -20.30 -2.85 -10.95
CA ASN A 30 -21.07 -3.01 -12.18
C ASN A 30 -20.25 -3.02 -13.46
N SER A 31 -18.97 -2.61 -13.43
CA SER A 31 -18.13 -2.56 -14.63
C SER A 31 -17.75 -3.95 -15.15
N LEU A 32 -17.82 -4.13 -16.47
CA LEU A 32 -17.36 -5.34 -17.17
C LEU A 32 -15.90 -5.26 -17.60
N PHE A 33 -15.29 -4.07 -17.53
CA PHE A 33 -13.94 -3.83 -18.02
C PHE A 33 -12.92 -3.87 -16.89
N ASN A 34 -12.01 -4.85 -16.92
CA ASN A 34 -10.97 -4.99 -15.91
C ASN A 34 -10.07 -3.73 -15.81
N SER A 35 -9.79 -3.08 -16.94
CA SER A 35 -8.98 -1.84 -16.96
C SER A 35 -9.66 -0.68 -16.23
N GLU A 36 -10.98 -0.56 -16.33
CA GLU A 36 -11.74 0.44 -15.58
C GLU A 36 -11.81 0.08 -14.10
N LYS A 37 -12.06 -1.21 -13.77
CA LYS A 37 -12.03 -1.72 -12.39
C LYS A 37 -10.71 -1.44 -11.69
N SER A 38 -9.58 -1.66 -12.37
CA SER A 38 -8.25 -1.37 -11.81
C SER A 38 -8.06 0.12 -11.51
N LYS A 39 -8.47 1.03 -12.43
CA LYS A 39 -8.40 2.49 -12.19
C LYS A 39 -9.27 2.90 -11.00
N ILE A 40 -10.49 2.38 -10.93
CA ILE A 40 -11.39 2.68 -9.82
C ILE A 40 -10.83 2.14 -8.50
N SER A 41 -10.35 0.91 -8.47
CA SER A 41 -9.78 0.28 -7.26
C SER A 41 -8.65 1.14 -6.68
N VAL A 42 -7.69 1.56 -7.52
CA VAL A 42 -6.63 2.48 -7.07
C VAL A 42 -7.22 3.80 -6.57
N ALA A 43 -8.19 4.39 -7.27
CA ALA A 43 -8.78 5.67 -6.86
C ALA A 43 -9.46 5.58 -5.49
N LEU A 44 -10.15 4.47 -5.19
CA LEU A 44 -10.80 4.22 -3.91
C LEU A 44 -9.79 4.16 -2.75
N THR A 45 -8.56 3.68 -3.00
CA THR A 45 -7.48 3.64 -2.00
C THR A 45 -6.83 4.99 -1.70
N ILE A 46 -7.12 6.03 -2.50
CA ILE A 46 -6.63 7.41 -2.28
C ILE A 46 -7.52 8.17 -1.28
N SER A 47 -8.65 7.58 -0.88
CA SER A 47 -9.54 8.20 0.12
C SER A 47 -8.83 8.46 1.45
N LYS A 48 -9.20 9.56 2.13
CA LYS A 48 -8.70 9.86 3.49
C LYS A 48 -9.51 9.14 4.59
N ASN A 49 -10.62 8.50 4.22
CA ASN A 49 -11.47 7.78 5.17
C ASN A 49 -10.84 6.42 5.50
N THR A 50 -10.26 6.30 6.69
CA THR A 50 -9.58 5.08 7.17
C THR A 50 -10.49 3.87 7.25
N GLU A 51 -11.77 4.04 7.60
CA GLU A 51 -12.76 2.95 7.63
C GLU A 51 -12.97 2.37 6.23
N LYS A 52 -13.07 3.22 5.20
CA LYS A 52 -13.20 2.78 3.81
C LYS A 52 -11.94 2.07 3.31
N LEU A 53 -10.74 2.54 3.70
CA LEU A 53 -9.48 1.88 3.36
C LEU A 53 -9.38 0.49 4.01
N GLN A 54 -9.69 0.39 5.30
CA GLN A 54 -9.70 -0.88 6.02
C GLN A 54 -10.72 -1.84 5.41
N TRP A 55 -11.92 -1.34 5.13
CA TRP A 55 -12.99 -2.12 4.52
C TRP A 55 -12.58 -2.70 3.16
N LEU A 56 -11.88 -1.94 2.30
CA LEU A 56 -11.38 -2.46 1.02
C LEU A 56 -10.41 -3.63 1.19
N MET A 57 -9.47 -3.53 2.14
CA MET A 57 -8.52 -4.60 2.42
C MET A 57 -9.25 -5.84 2.97
N ASP A 58 -10.24 -5.64 3.85
CA ASP A 58 -11.06 -6.73 4.40
C ASP A 58 -11.90 -7.43 3.31
N GLN A 59 -12.48 -6.68 2.36
CA GLN A 59 -13.20 -7.26 1.24
C GLN A 59 -12.29 -8.02 0.28
N GLY A 60 -11.09 -7.50 0.02
CA GLY A 60 -10.10 -8.21 -0.79
C GLY A 60 -9.64 -9.51 -0.13
N LEU A 61 -9.55 -9.54 1.21
CA LEU A 61 -9.23 -10.77 1.94
C LEU A 61 -10.36 -11.79 1.89
N LYS A 62 -11.62 -11.35 1.99
CA LYS A 62 -12.79 -12.22 1.83
C LYS A 62 -12.80 -12.84 0.44
N GLY A 63 -12.66 -12.01 -0.60
CA GLY A 63 -12.60 -12.45 -1.99
C GLY A 63 -13.91 -12.38 -2.76
N ASP A 64 -15.00 -11.92 -2.12
CA ASP A 64 -16.35 -11.94 -2.68
C ASP A 64 -16.60 -10.74 -3.61
N ILE A 65 -16.61 -9.52 -3.04
CA ILE A 65 -16.91 -8.28 -3.78
C ILE A 65 -15.65 -7.75 -4.47
N VAL A 66 -14.52 -7.83 -3.77
CA VAL A 66 -13.19 -7.53 -4.29
C VAL A 66 -12.47 -8.86 -4.44
N LYS A 67 -11.97 -9.16 -5.65
CA LYS A 67 -11.36 -10.46 -5.92
C LYS A 67 -10.07 -10.60 -5.12
N THR A 68 -9.84 -11.78 -4.55
CA THR A 68 -8.63 -12.08 -3.76
C THR A 68 -7.34 -11.74 -4.51
N GLN A 69 -7.27 -12.01 -5.81
CA GLN A 69 -6.09 -11.71 -6.64
C GLN A 69 -5.70 -10.22 -6.67
N ASP A 70 -6.66 -9.31 -6.42
CA ASP A 70 -6.42 -7.85 -6.46
C ASP A 70 -5.94 -7.33 -5.10
N LEU A 71 -6.06 -8.13 -4.03
CA LEU A 71 -5.72 -7.73 -2.66
C LEU A 71 -4.27 -7.22 -2.52
N PRO A 72 -3.22 -7.87 -3.08
CA PRO A 72 -1.85 -7.35 -2.98
C PRO A 72 -1.72 -5.91 -3.46
N SER A 73 -2.31 -5.59 -4.61
CA SER A 73 -2.27 -4.25 -5.20
C SER A 73 -3.03 -3.22 -4.34
N ILE A 74 -4.17 -3.63 -3.77
CA ILE A 74 -4.98 -2.78 -2.88
C ILE A 74 -4.20 -2.43 -1.63
N VAL A 75 -3.63 -3.42 -0.93
CA VAL A 75 -2.89 -3.18 0.33
C VAL A 75 -1.67 -2.28 0.09
N ILE A 76 -0.94 -2.48 -1.01
CA ILE A 76 0.19 -1.62 -1.40
C ILE A 76 -0.27 -0.20 -1.76
N SER A 77 -1.43 -0.05 -2.41
CA SER A 77 -1.95 1.29 -2.71
C SER A 77 -2.39 2.02 -1.44
N VAL A 78 -2.96 1.29 -0.47
CA VAL A 78 -3.27 1.81 0.87
C VAL A 78 -1.99 2.16 1.64
N SER A 79 -0.90 1.40 1.52
CA SER A 79 0.37 1.72 2.22
C SER A 79 0.98 3.04 1.74
N LYS A 80 0.78 3.38 0.46
CA LYS A 80 1.23 4.65 -0.13
C LYS A 80 0.34 5.84 0.22
N ASN A 81 -0.84 5.60 0.79
CA ASN A 81 -1.73 6.66 1.26
C ASN A 81 -1.25 7.15 2.65
N PRO A 82 -1.02 8.46 2.86
CA PRO A 82 -0.59 8.99 4.16
C PRO A 82 -1.51 8.59 5.34
N THR A 83 -2.82 8.52 5.13
CA THR A 83 -3.77 8.07 6.17
C THR A 83 -3.87 6.55 6.28
N GLY A 84 -3.51 5.81 5.22
CA GLY A 84 -3.58 4.35 5.15
C GLY A 84 -2.27 3.63 5.47
N TYR A 85 -1.17 4.36 5.55
CA TYR A 85 0.19 3.84 5.72
C TYR A 85 0.32 2.83 6.86
N HIS A 86 -0.18 3.19 8.05
CA HIS A 86 -0.14 2.33 9.23
C HIS A 86 -1.12 1.14 9.11
N LEU A 87 -2.31 1.37 8.53
CA LEU A 87 -3.34 0.35 8.35
C LEU A 87 -2.85 -0.82 7.51
N ALA A 88 -2.13 -0.55 6.41
CA ALA A 88 -1.62 -1.60 5.53
C ALA A 88 -0.65 -2.55 6.25
N TRP A 89 0.21 -2.01 7.12
CA TRP A 89 1.15 -2.78 7.92
C TRP A 89 0.46 -3.58 9.02
N GLU A 90 -0.45 -2.95 9.76
CA GLU A 90 -1.25 -3.64 10.78
C GLU A 90 -2.09 -4.76 10.17
N PHE A 91 -2.66 -4.52 8.98
CA PHE A 91 -3.40 -5.52 8.23
C PHE A 91 -2.54 -6.72 7.85
N LEU A 92 -1.31 -6.49 7.35
CA LEU A 92 -0.36 -7.56 7.03
C LEU A 92 -0.03 -8.39 8.28
N MET A 93 0.33 -7.74 9.39
CA MET A 93 0.70 -8.44 10.62
C MET A 93 -0.47 -9.25 11.19
N LYS A 94 -1.65 -8.65 11.26
CA LYS A 94 -2.85 -9.29 11.84
C LYS A 94 -3.38 -10.46 11.01
N ASN A 95 -3.19 -10.42 9.69
CA ASN A 95 -3.76 -11.40 8.78
C ASN A 95 -2.71 -12.29 8.10
N TRP A 96 -1.47 -12.31 8.58
CA TRP A 96 -0.37 -13.03 7.96
C TRP A 96 -0.72 -14.49 7.63
N ASP A 97 -1.23 -15.24 8.59
CA ASP A 97 -1.58 -16.66 8.41
C ASP A 97 -2.62 -16.86 7.30
N LYS A 98 -3.64 -15.98 7.23
CA LYS A 98 -4.67 -16.02 6.18
C LYS A 98 -4.12 -15.65 4.81
N LEU A 99 -3.14 -14.74 4.78
CA LEU A 99 -2.50 -14.32 3.53
C LEU A 99 -1.67 -15.45 2.96
N ILE A 100 -0.87 -16.14 3.78
CA ILE A 100 -0.06 -17.28 3.32
C ILE A 100 -0.93 -18.51 3.02
N GLU A 101 -2.09 -18.67 3.65
CA GLU A 101 -3.09 -19.68 3.26
C GLU A 101 -3.66 -19.41 1.85
N LYS A 102 -3.95 -18.14 1.53
CA LYS A 102 -4.56 -17.74 0.25
C LYS A 102 -3.58 -17.65 -0.92
N PHE A 103 -2.33 -17.26 -0.65
CA PHE A 103 -1.34 -16.98 -1.69
C PHE A 103 -0.12 -17.89 -1.64
N GLU A 104 -0.01 -18.78 -0.66
CA GLU A 104 1.16 -19.62 -0.40
C GLU A 104 2.39 -18.83 0.08
N LEU A 105 3.08 -19.37 1.09
CA LEU A 105 4.32 -18.81 1.61
C LEU A 105 5.40 -18.77 0.51
N GLY A 106 6.06 -17.63 0.36
CA GLY A 106 7.13 -17.46 -0.63
C GLY A 106 6.67 -17.21 -2.07
N SER A 107 5.35 -17.13 -2.31
CA SER A 107 4.82 -16.82 -3.64
C SER A 107 5.13 -15.39 -4.10
N PRO A 108 5.07 -15.11 -5.41
CA PRO A 108 5.22 -13.76 -5.94
C PRO A 108 4.24 -12.74 -5.31
N SER A 109 3.01 -13.16 -4.98
CA SER A 109 2.00 -12.28 -4.37
C SER A 109 2.38 -11.88 -2.94
N ILE A 110 2.88 -12.82 -2.13
CA ILE A 110 3.39 -12.52 -0.78
C ILE A 110 4.64 -11.64 -0.88
N ALA A 111 5.58 -11.97 -1.77
CA ALA A 111 6.78 -11.18 -1.97
C ALA A 111 6.46 -9.74 -2.40
N TYR A 112 5.52 -9.56 -3.34
CA TYR A 112 5.07 -8.25 -3.80
C TYR A 112 4.39 -7.45 -2.69
N THR A 113 3.54 -8.10 -1.88
CA THR A 113 2.86 -7.45 -0.74
C THR A 113 3.85 -6.97 0.32
N VAL A 114 4.77 -7.85 0.76
CA VAL A 114 5.77 -7.53 1.80
C VAL A 114 6.68 -6.40 1.35
N THR A 115 7.28 -6.52 0.16
CA THR A 115 8.19 -5.50 -0.37
C THR A 115 7.46 -4.19 -0.66
N GLY A 116 6.24 -4.25 -1.21
CA GLY A 116 5.45 -3.06 -1.52
C GLY A 116 5.08 -2.24 -0.28
N ILE A 117 4.59 -2.88 0.78
CA ILE A 117 4.21 -2.19 2.03
C ILE A 117 5.42 -1.55 2.72
N THR A 118 6.55 -2.26 2.74
CA THR A 118 7.74 -1.84 3.50
C THR A 118 8.68 -0.91 2.72
N SER A 119 8.55 -0.84 1.39
CA SER A 119 9.46 -0.10 0.49
C SER A 119 9.68 1.38 0.83
N GLN A 120 8.71 2.03 1.49
CA GLN A 120 8.79 3.45 1.83
C GLN A 120 9.32 3.72 3.25
N TYR A 121 9.61 2.68 4.02
CA TYR A 121 10.12 2.85 5.39
C TYR A 121 11.58 3.31 5.34
N SER A 122 11.91 4.28 6.17
CA SER A 122 13.22 4.94 6.17
C SER A 122 13.74 5.26 7.57
N THR A 123 13.19 4.62 8.61
CA THR A 123 13.60 4.83 10.01
C THR A 123 14.10 3.56 10.65
N ARG A 124 15.06 3.69 11.57
CA ARG A 124 15.59 2.58 12.38
C ARG A 124 14.50 1.89 13.19
N LEU A 125 13.49 2.63 13.65
CA LEU A 125 12.34 2.08 14.38
C LEU A 125 11.53 1.13 13.49
N LYS A 126 11.20 1.56 12.27
CA LYS A 126 10.45 0.72 11.31
C LYS A 126 11.25 -0.49 10.86
N LEU A 127 12.56 -0.35 10.68
CA LEU A 127 13.45 -1.49 10.40
C LEU A 127 13.36 -2.55 11.50
N GLN A 128 13.49 -2.14 12.76
CA GLN A 128 13.39 -3.07 13.90
C GLN A 128 12.01 -3.71 14.02
N GLU A 129 10.95 -2.95 13.76
CA GLU A 129 9.57 -3.46 13.77
C GLU A 129 9.38 -4.57 12.73
N VAL A 130 9.85 -4.34 11.49
CA VAL A 130 9.81 -5.33 10.40
C VAL A 130 10.61 -6.58 10.75
N GLN A 131 11.85 -6.42 11.21
CA GLN A 131 12.71 -7.55 11.59
C GLN A 131 12.07 -8.41 12.68
N ARG A 132 11.63 -7.79 13.78
CA ARG A 132 10.99 -8.50 14.90
C ARG A 132 9.74 -9.24 14.49
N PHE A 133 8.90 -8.62 13.65
CA PHE A 133 7.69 -9.28 13.16
C PHE A 133 8.05 -10.56 12.40
N PHE A 134 8.92 -10.50 11.39
CA PHE A 134 9.26 -11.68 10.58
C PHE A 134 10.11 -12.72 11.32
N GLU A 135 10.92 -12.32 12.30
CA GLU A 135 11.62 -13.23 13.22
C GLU A 135 10.66 -13.98 14.14
N SER A 136 9.52 -13.38 14.49
CA SER A 136 8.52 -14.01 15.37
C SER A 136 7.65 -15.07 14.67
N LEU A 137 7.70 -15.14 13.34
CA LEU A 137 6.88 -16.07 12.56
C LEU A 137 7.44 -17.50 12.63
N LYS A 138 6.55 -18.48 12.84
CA LYS A 138 6.92 -19.90 13.02
C LYS A 138 7.50 -20.55 11.77
N ASP A 139 7.14 -20.07 10.58
CA ASP A 139 7.47 -20.71 9.30
C ASP A 139 8.78 -20.18 8.67
N ASN A 140 9.76 -19.82 9.50
CA ASN A 140 11.01 -19.20 9.04
C ASN A 140 10.78 -17.93 8.20
N GLY A 141 9.83 -17.08 8.62
CA GLY A 141 9.48 -15.86 7.87
C GLY A 141 10.68 -14.97 7.56
N SER A 142 11.62 -14.86 8.49
CA SER A 142 12.89 -14.12 8.31
C SER A 142 13.82 -14.69 7.23
N GLN A 143 13.68 -15.98 6.87
CA GLN A 143 14.48 -16.63 5.84
C GLN A 143 13.90 -16.41 4.42
N LEU A 144 12.72 -15.81 4.31
CA LEU A 144 12.14 -15.49 3.00
C LEU A 144 12.99 -14.45 2.29
N ARG A 145 13.33 -14.71 1.02
CA ARG A 145 14.06 -13.77 0.16
C ARG A 145 13.41 -12.38 0.12
N CYS A 146 12.08 -12.30 0.08
CA CYS A 146 11.37 -11.02 0.07
C CYS A 146 11.54 -10.22 1.37
N VAL A 147 11.71 -10.89 2.51
CA VAL A 147 11.94 -10.24 3.80
C VAL A 147 13.36 -9.69 3.87
N GLN A 148 14.35 -10.45 3.39
CA GLN A 148 15.73 -9.96 3.26
C GLN A 148 15.78 -8.72 2.35
N GLN A 149 15.11 -8.75 1.20
CA GLN A 149 15.02 -7.61 0.29
C GLN A 149 14.31 -6.40 0.92
N ALA A 150 13.24 -6.63 1.67
CA ALA A 150 12.56 -5.57 2.41
C ALA A 150 13.52 -4.91 3.42
N VAL A 151 14.23 -5.71 4.22
CA VAL A 151 15.22 -5.22 5.20
C VAL A 151 16.32 -4.40 4.51
N GLU A 152 16.92 -4.93 3.44
CA GLU A 152 17.95 -4.23 2.65
C GLU A 152 17.44 -2.89 2.11
N THR A 153 16.22 -2.86 1.55
CA THR A 153 15.59 -1.64 1.02
C THR A 153 15.41 -0.59 2.13
N ILE A 154 14.96 -0.99 3.31
CA ILE A 154 14.77 -0.07 4.45
C ILE A 154 16.12 0.49 4.90
N GLU A 155 17.16 -0.35 4.97
CA GLU A 155 18.51 0.11 5.31
C GLU A 155 19.08 1.09 4.27
N GLU A 156 18.84 0.85 2.99
CA GLU A 156 19.19 1.78 1.92
C GLU A 156 18.47 3.12 2.06
N ASN A 157 17.17 3.09 2.34
CA ASN A 157 16.38 4.29 2.59
C ASN A 157 16.92 5.08 3.80
N ILE A 158 17.28 4.40 4.89
CA ILE A 158 17.89 5.03 6.07
C ILE A 158 19.22 5.70 5.68
N ARG A 159 20.11 4.99 4.99
CA ARG A 159 21.39 5.55 4.52
C ARG A 159 21.20 6.76 3.60
N TRP A 160 20.17 6.73 2.75
CA TRP A 160 19.84 7.85 1.88
C TRP A 160 19.34 9.05 2.68
N MET A 161 18.46 8.85 3.68
CA MET A 161 17.98 9.91 4.56
C MET A 161 19.14 10.54 5.34
N ASP A 162 19.98 9.72 5.99
CA ASP A 162 21.14 10.17 6.77
C ASP A 162 22.11 11.02 5.93
N LYS A 163 22.24 10.72 4.63
CA LYS A 163 23.19 11.41 3.73
C LYS A 163 22.62 12.67 3.07
N ASN A 164 21.31 12.72 2.84
CA ASN A 164 20.70 13.69 1.91
C ASN A 164 19.62 14.57 2.54
N PHE A 165 19.04 14.19 3.69
CA PHE A 165 17.92 14.92 4.29
C PHE A 165 18.26 16.39 4.55
N ASP A 166 19.34 16.68 5.27
CA ASP A 166 19.73 18.06 5.62
C ASP A 166 20.02 18.91 4.38
N LYS A 167 20.61 18.31 3.34
CA LYS A 167 20.92 18.99 2.08
C LYS A 167 19.66 19.39 1.33
N ILE A 168 18.66 18.52 1.30
CA ILE A 168 17.38 18.79 0.64
C ILE A 168 16.58 19.81 1.47
N SER A 169 16.56 19.69 2.80
CA SER A 169 15.90 20.67 3.69
C SER A 169 16.48 22.07 3.46
N THR A 170 17.80 22.19 3.53
CA THR A 170 18.49 23.47 3.31
C THR A 170 18.21 24.03 1.91
N TRP A 171 18.18 23.17 0.88
CA TRP A 171 17.87 23.62 -0.48
C TRP A 171 16.43 24.14 -0.62
N LEU A 172 15.45 23.45 -0.01
CA LEU A 172 14.04 23.88 -0.02
C LEU A 172 13.84 25.19 0.75
N GLU A 173 14.43 25.32 1.94
CA GLU A 173 14.38 26.55 2.75
C GLU A 173 14.94 27.76 2.00
N ASN A 174 16.05 27.56 1.28
CA ASN A 174 16.63 28.61 0.45
C ASN A 174 15.73 28.99 -0.75
N LEU A 175 15.00 28.04 -1.35
CA LEU A 175 14.06 28.34 -2.43
C LEU A 175 12.87 29.19 -1.95
N GLU A 176 12.30 28.85 -0.79
CA GLU A 176 11.20 29.61 -0.20
C GLU A 176 11.64 31.03 0.21
N SER A 177 12.91 31.22 0.61
CA SER A 177 13.45 32.55 0.93
C SER A 177 13.66 33.47 -0.28
N VAL A 178 13.53 32.95 -1.50
CA VAL A 178 13.73 33.68 -2.77
C VAL A 178 12.39 34.08 -3.43
N GLN A 179 11.24 33.63 -2.90
CA GLN A 179 9.89 34.06 -3.31
C GLN A 179 9.31 35.10 -2.35
#